data_AF-A0A4Y9NU15-F1
#
_entry.id   AF-A0A4Y9NU15-F1
#
_cell.length_a   1.000
_cell.length_b   1.000
_cell.length_c   1.000
_cell.angle_alpha   90.00
_cell.angle_beta   90.00
_cell.angle_gamma   90.00
#
_symmetry.space_group_name_H-M   'P 1'
#
loop_
_entity.id
_entity.type
_entity.pdbx_description
1 polymer ?
#
loop_
_entity_poly.entity_id
_entity_poly.type
_entity_poly.pdbx_seq_one_letter_code
_entity_poly.pdbx_strand_id
1 'polypeptide(L)'
;MSEGTDVSLEVTTAGHDADAVGYVFAPKFDALRCAIYHVARRNFFDLSNRLLNFLVIVLGAGVAGKAANLIHFEEGWLEFAVLIFATAQLTFDFGYRARTHEFLQKKYNDMLAEIELDPEPSEKRYNAKLFTIAGDEPMPLRALDALAYNAALDATTSDPEMKRRNRVWIPPVQRLLRHFIAFHAYEYKLESEHVPMWKKLLRRSSRENAA
;
A
#
# COMPACT_ATOMS: atom_id res chain seq x y z
N MET A 1 33.73 46.98 22.52
CA MET A 1 34.79 46.01 22.15
C MET A 1 34.83 45.02 23.29
N SER A 2 34.55 43.73 23.17
CA SER A 2 34.43 42.83 22.02
C SER A 2 33.60 41.60 22.47
N GLU A 3 32.97 40.94 21.49
CA GLU A 3 32.64 39.50 21.34
C GLU A 3 32.21 38.71 22.60
N GLY A 4 31.06 38.03 22.65
CA GLY A 4 30.45 37.22 21.60
C GLY A 4 30.80 35.74 21.82
N THR A 5 29.89 34.96 22.41
CA THR A 5 29.83 33.50 22.21
C THR A 5 28.44 32.99 22.60
N ASP A 6 27.51 33.07 21.64
CA ASP A 6 26.31 32.23 21.61
C ASP A 6 26.77 30.79 21.33
N VAL A 7 26.90 29.99 22.39
CA VAL A 7 27.11 28.54 22.30
C VAL A 7 26.02 27.88 23.10
N SER A 8 24.84 27.72 22.51
CA SER A 8 23.81 26.79 22.98
C SER A 8 22.64 26.82 21.99
N LEU A 9 22.71 26.06 20.89
CA LEU A 9 21.54 25.60 20.10
C LEU A 9 21.92 24.66 18.94
N GLU A 10 22.87 23.72 19.12
CA GLU A 10 23.25 22.80 18.02
C GLU A 10 23.38 21.31 18.42
N VAL A 11 22.90 20.88 19.60
CA VAL A 11 23.20 19.52 20.12
C VAL A 11 21.95 18.68 20.47
N THR A 12 20.75 18.99 19.98
CA THR A 12 19.53 18.23 20.39
C THR A 12 18.68 17.67 19.24
N THR A 13 18.98 17.97 17.98
CA THR A 13 18.23 17.42 16.83
C THR A 13 18.87 16.14 16.28
N ALA A 14 20.19 16.05 16.24
CA ALA A 14 20.90 14.93 15.60
C ALA A 14 20.66 13.55 16.24
N GLY A 15 20.46 13.47 17.56
CA GLY A 15 20.16 12.20 18.25
C GLY A 15 18.72 11.74 18.07
N HIS A 16 17.77 12.68 18.14
CA HIS A 16 16.34 12.38 17.95
C HIS A 16 16.03 11.90 16.52
N ASP A 17 16.69 12.50 15.53
CA ASP A 17 16.52 12.13 14.12
C ASP A 17 17.16 10.76 13.81
N ALA A 18 18.28 10.39 14.44
CA ALA A 18 18.91 9.08 14.27
C ALA A 18 18.08 7.93 14.84
N ASP A 19 17.47 8.12 16.02
CA ASP A 19 16.60 7.13 16.66
C ASP A 19 15.27 6.96 15.90
N ALA A 20 14.71 8.06 15.39
CA ALA A 20 13.49 8.03 14.58
C ALA A 20 13.70 7.35 13.22
N VAL A 21 14.86 7.56 12.58
CA VAL A 21 15.25 6.88 11.34
C VAL A 21 15.48 5.39 11.60
N GLY A 22 16.26 5.03 12.62
CA GLY A 22 16.52 3.62 12.98
C GLY A 22 15.25 2.82 13.28
N TYR A 23 14.26 3.46 13.91
CA TYR A 23 12.97 2.84 14.23
C TYR A 23 12.14 2.47 12.99
N VAL A 24 12.12 3.34 11.97
CA VAL A 24 11.37 3.12 10.71
C VAL A 24 12.02 2.06 9.83
N PHE A 25 13.32 1.82 9.98
CA PHE A 25 14.06 0.79 9.24
C PHE A 25 14.28 -0.51 10.05
N ALA A 26 13.61 -0.65 11.19
CA ALA A 26 13.70 -1.84 12.01
C ALA A 26 12.94 -3.02 11.36
N PRO A 27 13.41 -4.28 11.52
CA PRO A 27 12.75 -5.46 10.96
C PRO A 27 11.27 -5.60 11.35
N LYS A 28 10.91 -5.10 12.54
CA LYS A 28 9.52 -5.05 13.03
C LYS A 28 8.65 -4.13 12.17
N PHE A 29 9.14 -2.95 11.82
CA PHE A 29 8.41 -2.01 10.98
C PHE A 29 8.18 -2.58 9.58
N ASP A 30 9.23 -3.17 8.98
CA ASP A 30 9.12 -3.80 7.67
C ASP A 30 8.18 -5.01 7.66
N ALA A 31 8.25 -5.87 8.67
CA ALA A 31 7.30 -6.97 8.81
C ALA A 31 5.84 -6.47 8.91
N LEU A 32 5.59 -5.39 9.66
CA LEU A 32 4.26 -4.79 9.76
C LEU A 32 3.80 -4.19 8.43
N ARG A 33 4.67 -3.45 7.73
CA ARG A 33 4.38 -2.91 6.39
C ARG A 33 4.00 -4.03 5.42
N CYS A 34 4.79 -5.11 5.37
CA CYS A 34 4.52 -6.25 4.49
C CYS A 34 3.22 -6.98 4.89
N ALA A 35 2.94 -7.14 6.19
CA ALA A 35 1.68 -7.71 6.66
C ALA A 35 0.46 -6.87 6.19
N ILE A 36 0.51 -5.55 6.35
CA ILE A 36 -0.56 -4.63 5.90
C ILE A 36 -0.72 -4.68 4.37
N TYR A 37 0.39 -4.70 3.63
CA TYR A 37 0.37 -4.84 2.17
C TYR A 37 -0.37 -6.11 1.74
N HIS A 38 -0.07 -7.25 2.36
CA HIS A 38 -0.71 -8.52 2.04
C HIS A 38 -2.16 -8.60 2.47
N VAL A 39 -2.56 -7.98 3.58
CA VAL A 39 -3.99 -7.79 3.93
C VAL A 39 -4.72 -7.07 2.81
N ALA A 40 -4.16 -5.95 2.33
CA ALA A 40 -4.79 -5.17 1.28
C ALA A 40 -4.90 -5.93 -0.05
N ARG A 41 -3.89 -6.74 -0.41
CA ARG A 41 -3.94 -7.62 -1.58
C ARG A 41 -4.96 -8.76 -1.44
N ARG A 42 -5.00 -9.41 -0.28
CA ARG A 42 -5.98 -10.46 0.03
C ARG A 42 -7.39 -9.91 -0.12
N ASN A 43 -7.69 -8.79 0.54
CA ASN A 43 -9.03 -8.18 0.51
C ASN A 43 -9.45 -7.80 -0.92
N PHE A 44 -8.53 -7.31 -1.75
CA PHE A 44 -8.82 -7.01 -3.16
C PHE A 44 -9.22 -8.26 -3.94
N PHE A 45 -8.47 -9.35 -3.79
CA PHE A 45 -8.77 -10.60 -4.49
C PHE A 45 -10.02 -11.29 -3.97
N ASP A 46 -10.24 -11.29 -2.66
CA ASP A 46 -11.47 -11.81 -2.05
C ASP A 46 -12.69 -11.05 -2.53
N LEU A 47 -12.63 -9.72 -2.56
CA LEU A 47 -13.71 -8.88 -3.06
C LEU A 47 -13.97 -9.14 -4.55
N SER A 48 -12.90 -9.23 -5.36
CA SER A 48 -13.01 -9.53 -6.80
C SER A 48 -13.67 -10.89 -7.03
N ASN A 49 -13.26 -11.91 -6.28
CA ASN A 49 -13.85 -13.24 -6.36
C ASN A 49 -15.34 -13.24 -5.97
N ARG A 50 -15.68 -12.60 -4.84
CA ARG A 50 -17.08 -12.50 -4.38
C ARG A 50 -17.95 -11.71 -5.35
N LEU A 51 -17.42 -10.62 -5.93
CA LEU A 51 -18.13 -9.81 -6.91
C LEU A 51 -18.43 -10.61 -8.18
N LEU A 52 -17.46 -11.37 -8.70
CA LEU A 52 -17.67 -12.20 -9.88
C LEU A 52 -18.70 -13.30 -9.62
N ASN A 53 -18.62 -14.00 -8.48
CA ASN A 53 -19.62 -14.97 -8.08
C ASN A 53 -21.02 -14.34 -8.00
N PHE A 54 -21.12 -13.16 -7.39
CA PHE A 54 -22.37 -12.43 -7.31
C PHE A 54 -22.93 -12.08 -8.70
N LEU A 55 -22.10 -11.59 -9.63
CA LEU A 55 -22.52 -11.29 -10.99
C LEU A 55 -23.00 -12.53 -11.73
N VAL A 56 -22.29 -13.65 -11.62
CA VAL A 56 -22.71 -14.94 -12.22
C VAL A 56 -24.08 -15.37 -11.69
N ILE A 57 -24.31 -15.30 -10.37
CA ILE A 57 -25.58 -15.69 -9.76
C ILE A 57 -26.72 -14.76 -10.19
N VAL A 58 -26.50 -13.45 -10.15
CA VAL A 58 -27.54 -12.46 -10.50
C VAL A 58 -27.91 -12.55 -11.98
N LEU A 59 -26.92 -12.64 -12.87
CA LEU A 59 -27.16 -12.71 -14.31
C LEU A 59 -27.73 -14.07 -14.74
N GLY A 60 -27.34 -15.15 -14.05
CA GLY A 60 -27.87 -16.50 -14.29
C GLY A 60 -29.22 -16.79 -13.63
N ALA A 61 -29.72 -15.89 -12.78
CA ALA A 61 -31.03 -16.06 -12.17
C ALA A 61 -32.14 -15.86 -13.21
N GLY A 62 -33.11 -16.78 -13.29
CA GLY A 62 -34.22 -16.69 -14.25
C GLY A 62 -35.08 -15.41 -14.12
N VAL A 63 -35.02 -14.73 -12.98
CA VAL A 63 -35.65 -13.40 -12.80
C VAL A 63 -34.94 -12.32 -13.63
N ALA A 64 -33.63 -12.41 -13.82
CA ALA A 64 -32.87 -11.48 -14.66
C ALA A 64 -33.28 -11.59 -16.14
N GLY A 65 -33.50 -12.80 -16.65
CA GLY A 65 -34.02 -13.00 -18.01
C GLY A 65 -35.40 -12.37 -18.21
N LYS A 66 -36.32 -12.58 -17.25
CA LYS A 66 -37.64 -11.93 -17.26
C LYS A 66 -37.54 -10.39 -17.21
N ALA A 67 -36.62 -9.86 -16.41
CA ALA A 67 -36.37 -8.43 -16.33
C ALA A 67 -35.78 -7.87 -17.63
N ALA A 68 -34.88 -8.59 -18.30
CA ALA A 68 -34.32 -8.20 -19.60
C ALA A 68 -35.40 -8.09 -20.68
N ASN A 69 -36.35 -9.04 -20.72
CA ASN A 69 -37.49 -8.96 -21.63
C ASN A 69 -38.35 -7.71 -21.43
N LEU A 70 -38.53 -7.26 -20.18
CA LEU A 70 -39.30 -6.04 -19.88
C LEU A 70 -38.64 -4.76 -20.42
N ILE A 71 -37.32 -4.75 -20.57
CA ILE A 71 -36.56 -3.61 -21.12
C ILE A 71 -36.13 -3.84 -22.57
N HIS A 72 -36.71 -4.85 -23.26
CA HIS A 72 -36.34 -5.27 -24.61
C HIS A 72 -34.84 -5.57 -24.80
N PHE A 73 -34.19 -6.05 -23.74
CA PHE A 73 -32.81 -6.51 -23.79
C PHE A 73 -32.78 -8.00 -24.12
N GLU A 74 -31.97 -8.38 -25.10
CA GLU A 74 -31.89 -9.75 -25.59
C GLU A 74 -31.24 -10.67 -24.55
N GLU A 75 -31.93 -11.75 -24.18
CA GLU A 75 -31.52 -12.69 -23.13
C GLU A 75 -30.15 -13.32 -23.40
N GLY A 76 -29.78 -13.52 -24.67
CA GLY A 76 -28.49 -14.08 -25.06
C GLY A 76 -27.29 -13.27 -24.56
N TRP A 77 -27.42 -11.96 -24.36
CA TRP A 77 -26.34 -11.15 -23.77
C TRP A 77 -26.14 -11.42 -22.28
N LEU A 78 -27.19 -11.79 -21.55
CA LEU A 78 -27.06 -12.18 -20.15
C LEU A 78 -26.33 -13.53 -20.03
N GLU A 79 -26.71 -14.50 -20.84
CA GLU A 79 -26.05 -15.82 -20.89
C GLU A 79 -24.56 -15.67 -21.27
N PHE A 80 -24.27 -14.84 -22.27
CA PHE A 80 -22.90 -14.54 -22.66
C PHE A 80 -22.12 -13.85 -21.53
N ALA A 81 -22.73 -12.91 -20.80
CA ALA A 81 -22.09 -12.26 -19.66
C ALA A 81 -21.79 -13.27 -18.52
N VAL A 82 -22.72 -14.18 -18.22
CA VAL A 82 -22.51 -15.28 -17.25
C VAL A 82 -21.31 -16.12 -17.66
N LEU A 83 -21.23 -16.53 -18.93
CA LEU A 83 -20.11 -17.30 -19.46
C LEU A 83 -18.79 -16.55 -19.25
N ILE A 84 -18.72 -15.28 -19.64
CA ILE A 84 -17.50 -14.46 -19.50
C ILE A 84 -17.06 -14.35 -18.04
N PHE A 85 -17.96 -14.03 -17.11
CA PHE A 85 -17.60 -13.87 -15.71
C PHE A 85 -17.21 -15.19 -15.04
N ALA A 86 -17.92 -16.28 -15.34
CA ALA A 86 -17.59 -17.61 -14.84
C ALA A 86 -16.22 -18.08 -15.35
N THR A 87 -15.95 -17.90 -16.65
CA THR A 87 -14.63 -18.21 -17.23
C THR A 87 -13.53 -17.32 -16.65
N ALA A 88 -13.75 -16.00 -16.53
CA ALA A 88 -12.76 -15.09 -15.96
C ALA A 88 -12.41 -15.47 -14.51
N GLN A 89 -13.40 -15.84 -13.70
CA GLN A 89 -13.17 -16.30 -12.33
C GLN A 89 -12.28 -17.55 -12.29
N LEU A 90 -12.52 -18.51 -13.18
CA LEU A 90 -11.72 -19.74 -13.28
C LEU A 90 -10.30 -19.45 -13.79
N THR A 91 -10.16 -18.63 -14.84
CA THR A 91 -8.86 -18.34 -15.47
C THR A 91 -7.92 -17.54 -14.58
N PHE A 92 -8.44 -16.54 -13.86
CA PHE A 92 -7.60 -15.68 -13.02
C PHE A 92 -7.34 -16.25 -11.63
N ASP A 93 -8.14 -17.21 -11.19
CA ASP A 93 -8.06 -17.89 -9.89
C ASP A 93 -7.81 -16.93 -8.72
N PHE A 94 -8.72 -15.96 -8.57
CA PHE A 94 -8.64 -14.94 -7.52
C PHE A 94 -8.64 -15.55 -6.12
N GLY A 95 -9.32 -16.69 -5.94
CA GLY A 95 -9.37 -17.41 -4.65
C GLY A 95 -8.03 -18.02 -4.26
N TYR A 96 -7.27 -18.61 -5.20
CA TYR A 96 -5.91 -19.06 -4.91
C TYR A 96 -4.98 -17.89 -4.57
N ARG A 97 -5.03 -16.79 -5.34
CA ARG A 97 -4.21 -15.60 -5.08
C ARG A 97 -4.49 -14.95 -3.73
N ALA A 98 -5.74 -14.91 -3.29
CA ALA A 98 -6.11 -14.42 -1.97
C ALA A 98 -5.46 -15.27 -0.86
N ARG A 99 -5.51 -16.61 -0.99
CA ARG A 99 -4.87 -17.54 -0.04
C ARG A 99 -3.35 -17.40 0.00
N THR A 100 -2.70 -17.17 -1.13
CA THR A 100 -1.25 -16.89 -1.16
C THR A 100 -0.92 -15.66 -0.32
N HIS A 101 -1.67 -14.57 -0.47
CA HIS A 101 -1.45 -13.36 0.32
C HIS A 101 -1.84 -13.52 1.79
N GLU A 102 -2.86 -14.32 2.11
CA GLU A 102 -3.19 -14.69 3.50
C GLU A 102 -2.04 -15.45 4.17
N PHE A 103 -1.44 -16.40 3.46
CA PHE A 103 -0.30 -17.17 3.96
C PHE A 103 0.92 -16.27 4.23
N LEU A 104 1.24 -15.37 3.31
CA LEU A 104 2.33 -14.39 3.49
C LEU A 104 2.04 -13.43 4.65
N GLN A 105 0.82 -12.90 4.73
CA GLN A 105 0.38 -12.08 5.86
C GLN A 105 0.61 -12.81 7.19
N LYS A 106 0.22 -14.09 7.27
CA LYS A 106 0.41 -14.89 8.48
C LYS A 106 1.89 -15.04 8.83
N LYS A 107 2.77 -15.35 7.86
CA LYS A 107 4.22 -15.43 8.08
C LYS A 107 4.79 -14.15 8.69
N TYR A 108 4.36 -12.98 8.22
CA TYR A 108 4.79 -11.71 8.77
C TYR A 108 4.26 -11.45 10.19
N ASN A 109 2.99 -11.78 10.45
CA ASN A 109 2.42 -11.66 11.79
C ASN A 109 3.09 -12.62 12.79
N ASP A 110 3.38 -13.84 12.38
CA ASP A 110 4.11 -14.82 13.19
C ASP A 110 5.53 -14.29 13.50
N MET A 111 6.20 -13.68 12.50
CA MET A 111 7.48 -13.00 12.71
C MET A 111 7.38 -11.80 13.68
N LEU A 112 6.32 -10.98 13.60
CA LEU A 112 6.10 -9.89 14.54
C LEU A 112 5.95 -10.42 15.96
N ALA A 113 5.14 -11.47 16.17
CA ALA A 113 4.98 -12.11 17.47
C ALA A 113 6.30 -12.67 18.00
N GLU A 114 7.12 -13.29 17.13
CA GLU A 114 8.45 -13.77 17.51
C GLU A 114 9.42 -12.64 17.90
N ILE A 115 9.32 -11.45 17.28
CA ILE A 115 10.13 -10.29 17.68
C ILE A 115 9.70 -9.81 19.07
N GLU A 116 8.40 -9.71 19.34
CA GLU A 116 7.90 -9.22 20.64
C GLU A 116 8.22 -10.16 21.81
N LEU A 117 8.32 -11.46 21.55
CA LEU A 117 8.63 -12.47 22.56
C LEU A 117 10.14 -12.65 22.78
N ASP A 118 10.99 -12.15 21.88
CA ASP A 118 12.44 -12.26 22.00
C ASP A 118 12.97 -11.15 22.92
N PRO A 119 13.54 -11.49 24.10
CA PRO A 119 14.07 -10.48 25.03
C PRO A 119 15.31 -9.76 24.47
N GLU A 120 16.03 -10.36 23.51
CA GLU A 120 17.21 -9.77 22.87
C GLU A 120 17.12 -9.90 21.34
N PRO A 121 16.23 -9.13 20.70
CA PRO A 121 15.95 -9.30 19.28
C PRO A 121 17.15 -8.91 18.42
N SER A 122 17.76 -9.89 17.76
CA SER A 122 18.87 -9.66 16.83
C SER A 122 18.37 -9.14 15.49
N GLU A 123 18.70 -7.90 15.13
CA GLU A 123 18.32 -7.30 13.84
C GLU A 123 18.76 -8.15 12.65
N LYS A 124 19.99 -8.69 12.67
CA LYS A 124 20.51 -9.53 11.59
C LYS A 124 19.69 -10.80 11.38
N ARG A 125 19.27 -11.44 12.48
CA ARG A 125 18.43 -12.65 12.43
C ARG A 125 17.08 -12.36 11.78
N TYR A 126 16.42 -11.29 12.22
CA TYR A 126 15.10 -10.93 11.70
C TYR A 126 15.16 -10.37 10.27
N ASN A 127 16.21 -9.63 9.91
CA ASN A 127 16.46 -9.23 8.52
C ASN A 127 16.65 -10.45 7.59
N ALA A 128 17.42 -11.46 8.02
CA ALA A 128 17.54 -12.70 7.25
C ALA A 128 16.20 -13.43 7.09
N LYS A 129 15.35 -13.39 8.13
CA LYS A 129 14.00 -13.95 8.07
C LYS A 129 13.10 -13.17 7.10
N LEU A 130 13.15 -11.83 7.10
CA LEU A 130 12.44 -10.99 6.11
C LEU A 130 12.80 -11.40 4.69
N PHE A 131 14.10 -11.53 4.37
CA PHE A 131 14.53 -11.94 3.02
C PHE A 131 14.05 -13.33 2.64
N THR A 132 14.01 -14.26 3.59
CA THR A 132 13.45 -15.59 3.37
C THR A 132 11.97 -15.52 3.00
N ILE A 133 11.17 -14.72 3.71
CA ILE A 133 9.74 -14.56 3.41
C ILE A 133 9.56 -13.82 2.07
N ALA A 134 10.32 -12.76 1.84
CA ALA A 134 10.29 -11.97 0.61
C ALA A 134 10.67 -12.78 -0.65
N GLY A 135 11.46 -13.85 -0.49
CA GLY A 135 11.79 -14.77 -1.58
C GLY A 135 10.57 -15.54 -2.13
N ASP A 136 9.53 -15.72 -1.31
CA ASP A 136 8.28 -16.37 -1.71
C ASP A 136 7.26 -15.36 -2.29
N GLU A 137 7.58 -14.06 -2.29
CA GLU A 137 6.61 -13.03 -2.67
C GLU A 137 6.52 -12.80 -4.17
N PRO A 138 5.28 -12.59 -4.69
CA PRO A 138 5.14 -11.99 -6.01
C PRO A 138 5.62 -10.53 -5.97
N MET A 139 6.09 -10.02 -7.12
CA MET A 139 6.58 -8.64 -7.24
C MET A 139 5.63 -7.61 -6.60
N PRO A 140 6.15 -6.73 -5.73
CA PRO A 140 5.31 -5.78 -5.01
C PRO A 140 4.80 -4.65 -5.89
N LEU A 141 3.56 -4.22 -5.65
CA LEU A 141 2.96 -3.05 -6.29
C LEU A 141 3.36 -1.80 -5.50
N ARG A 142 4.23 -0.96 -6.08
CA ARG A 142 4.88 0.16 -5.37
C ARG A 142 3.89 1.16 -4.75
N ALA A 143 2.79 1.46 -5.45
CA ALA A 143 1.77 2.37 -4.93
C ALA A 143 1.06 1.81 -3.69
N LEU A 144 0.80 0.50 -3.69
CA LEU A 144 0.17 -0.17 -2.57
C LEU A 144 1.15 -0.34 -1.40
N ASP A 145 2.41 -0.64 -1.72
CA ASP A 145 3.49 -0.70 -0.74
C ASP A 145 3.70 0.64 -0.03
N ALA A 146 3.71 1.76 -0.76
CA ALA A 146 3.78 3.10 -0.16
C ALA A 146 2.57 3.41 0.73
N LEU A 147 1.37 2.94 0.37
CA LEU A 147 0.19 3.07 1.24
C LEU A 147 0.32 2.21 2.50
N ALA A 148 0.84 0.99 2.38
CA ALA A 148 1.09 0.10 3.50
C ALA A 148 2.17 0.67 4.44
N TYR A 149 3.21 1.30 3.90
CA TYR A 149 4.22 2.04 4.66
C TYR A 149 3.56 3.15 5.50
N ASN A 150 2.72 3.99 4.87
CA ASN A 150 2.02 5.06 5.60
C ASN A 150 1.11 4.50 6.69
N ALA A 151 0.44 3.37 6.46
CA ALA A 151 -0.40 2.71 7.46
C ALA A 151 0.43 2.10 8.60
N ALA A 152 1.61 1.52 8.32
CA ALA A 152 2.54 1.04 9.33
C ALA A 152 3.09 2.19 10.17
N LEU A 153 3.41 3.33 9.54
CA LEU A 153 3.79 4.57 10.23
C LEU A 153 2.68 5.06 11.15
N ASP A 154 1.43 5.07 10.65
CA ASP A 154 0.26 5.48 11.42
C ASP A 154 -0.01 4.56 12.62
N ALA A 155 0.35 3.27 12.53
CA ALA A 155 0.15 2.26 13.57
C ALA A 155 1.29 2.19 14.60
N THR A 156 2.52 2.56 14.24
CA THR A 156 3.72 2.39 15.09
C THR A 156 4.05 3.63 15.90
N THR A 157 3.79 4.82 15.36
CA THR A 157 4.04 6.08 16.08
C THR A 157 2.75 6.84 16.34
N SER A 158 2.70 7.54 17.47
CA SER A 158 1.65 8.52 17.77
C SER A 158 2.12 9.96 17.57
N ASP A 159 3.43 10.19 17.41
CA ASP A 159 3.99 11.53 17.30
C ASP A 159 3.61 12.19 15.94
N PRO A 160 2.88 13.32 15.96
CA PRO A 160 2.49 14.04 14.75
C PRO A 160 3.67 14.55 13.92
N GLU A 161 4.79 14.91 14.55
CA GLU A 161 5.96 15.43 13.81
C GLU A 161 6.65 14.33 13.01
N MET A 162 6.94 13.20 13.66
CA MET A 162 7.51 12.02 13.01
C MET A 162 6.63 11.54 11.84
N LYS A 163 5.30 11.51 12.03
CA LYS A 163 4.35 11.19 10.94
C LYS A 163 4.50 12.15 9.77
N ARG A 164 4.50 13.46 10.01
CA ARG A 164 4.60 14.46 8.93
C ARG A 164 5.91 14.40 8.16
N ARG A 165 7.02 14.10 8.85
CA ARG A 165 8.35 14.02 8.22
C ARG A 165 8.51 12.78 7.36
N ASN A 166 8.01 11.63 7.83
CA ASN A 166 8.25 10.33 7.19
C ASN A 166 7.12 9.87 6.26
N ARG A 167 5.94 10.52 6.29
CA ARG A 167 4.82 10.10 5.42
C ARG A 167 5.17 10.30 3.94
N VAL A 168 4.84 9.28 3.16
CA VAL A 168 5.07 9.27 1.71
C VAL A 168 3.84 9.85 0.99
N TRP A 169 4.07 10.81 0.08
CA TRP A 169 3.01 11.34 -0.76
C TRP A 169 2.75 10.45 -1.98
N ILE A 170 1.48 10.10 -2.19
CA ILE A 170 1.06 9.16 -3.22
C ILE A 170 0.00 9.84 -4.11
N PRO A 171 0.26 10.00 -5.41
CA PRO A 171 -0.70 10.61 -6.34
C PRO A 171 -2.07 9.91 -6.31
N PRO A 172 -3.19 10.66 -6.40
CA PRO A 172 -4.53 10.08 -6.30
C PRO A 172 -4.83 9.03 -7.39
N VAL A 173 -4.32 9.25 -8.61
CA VAL A 173 -4.46 8.28 -9.71
C VAL A 173 -3.74 6.96 -9.40
N GLN A 174 -2.54 7.04 -8.82
CA GLN A 174 -1.78 5.85 -8.41
C GLN A 174 -2.44 5.15 -7.21
N ARG A 175 -3.09 5.90 -6.31
CA ARG A 175 -3.90 5.33 -5.22
C ARG A 175 -5.11 4.54 -5.73
N LEU A 176 -5.73 4.97 -6.83
CA LEU A 176 -6.85 4.25 -7.46
C LEU A 176 -6.36 3.00 -8.19
N LEU A 177 -5.27 3.11 -8.96
CA LEU A 177 -4.72 2.02 -9.78
C LEU A 177 -3.76 1.09 -9.01
N ARG A 178 -3.66 1.25 -7.69
CA ARG A 178 -2.69 0.56 -6.81
C ARG A 178 -2.72 -0.97 -6.88
N HIS A 179 -3.82 -1.58 -7.30
CA HIS A 179 -3.97 -3.03 -7.39
C HIS A 179 -3.72 -3.59 -8.80
N PHE A 180 -3.62 -2.72 -9.80
CA PHE A 180 -3.56 -3.07 -11.23
C PHE A 180 -2.20 -2.75 -11.86
N ILE A 181 -1.55 -1.66 -11.44
CA ILE A 181 -0.29 -1.19 -12.03
C ILE A 181 0.78 -1.12 -10.93
N ALA A 182 1.97 -1.66 -11.23
CA ALA A 182 3.04 -1.76 -10.26
C ALA A 182 3.83 -0.45 -10.04
N PHE A 183 3.89 0.44 -11.04
CA PHE A 183 4.62 1.71 -11.01
C PHE A 183 6.12 1.57 -10.61
N HIS A 184 6.81 0.57 -11.16
CA HIS A 184 8.21 0.23 -10.79
C HIS A 184 9.21 1.39 -10.91
N ALA A 185 9.04 2.28 -11.89
CA ALA A 185 9.96 3.40 -12.12
C ALA A 185 9.61 4.67 -11.32
N TYR A 186 8.55 4.65 -10.51
CA TYR A 186 8.11 5.83 -9.78
C TYR A 186 8.71 5.87 -8.36
N GLU A 187 9.56 6.86 -8.12
CA GLU A 187 10.11 7.15 -6.80
C GLU A 187 9.15 8.06 -6.04
N TYR A 188 8.59 7.54 -4.95
CA TYR A 188 7.68 8.31 -4.11
C TYR A 188 8.48 9.20 -3.18
N LYS A 189 8.08 10.47 -3.09
CA LYS A 189 8.72 11.46 -2.22
C LYS A 189 7.95 11.60 -0.92
N LEU A 190 8.66 12.06 0.10
CA LEU A 190 8.05 12.45 1.37
C LEU A 190 7.06 13.60 1.14
N GLU A 191 6.01 13.63 1.96
CA GLU A 191 4.99 14.67 1.91
C GLU A 191 5.56 16.05 2.23
N SER A 192 6.58 16.10 3.10
CA SER A 192 7.36 17.30 3.41
C SER A 192 8.07 17.91 2.18
N GLU A 193 8.49 17.08 1.23
CA GLU A 193 9.21 17.50 0.01
C GLU A 193 8.26 17.75 -1.18
N HIS A 194 7.00 17.34 -1.06
CA HIS A 194 6.06 17.43 -2.17
C HIS A 194 5.66 18.89 -2.43
N VAL A 195 6.12 19.44 -3.55
CA VAL A 195 5.67 20.75 -4.05
C VAL A 195 4.52 20.55 -5.03
N PRO A 196 3.28 20.95 -4.70
CA PRO A 196 2.13 20.74 -5.56
C PRO A 196 2.27 21.53 -6.86
N MET A 197 1.74 20.97 -7.95
CA MET A 197 1.96 21.47 -9.31
C MET A 197 1.53 22.95 -9.49
N TRP A 198 0.45 23.37 -8.82
CA TRP A 198 -0.03 24.76 -8.86
C TRP A 198 0.95 25.77 -8.25
N LYS A 199 1.69 25.40 -7.19
CA LYS A 199 2.77 26.24 -6.64
C LYS A 199 3.94 26.37 -7.62
N LYS A 200 4.22 25.33 -8.41
CA LYS A 200 5.25 25.40 -9.47
C LYS A 200 4.81 26.33 -10.61
N LEU A 201 3.54 26.27 -11.00
CA LEU A 201 2.96 27.15 -12.02
C LEU A 201 2.97 28.63 -11.60
N LEU A 202 2.60 28.94 -10.34
CA LEU A 202 2.65 30.31 -9.81
C LEU A 202 4.07 30.90 -9.75
N ARG A 203 5.07 30.08 -9.37
CA ARG A 203 6.48 30.49 -9.39
C ARG A 203 6.99 30.79 -10.80
N ARG A 204 6.45 30.11 -11.82
CA ARG A 204 6.80 30.35 -13.22
C ARG A 204 6.19 31.64 -13.74
N SER A 205 4.90 31.86 -13.51
CA SER A 205 4.22 33.13 -13.86
C SER A 205 4.82 34.35 -13.17
N SER A 206 5.24 34.22 -11.90
CA SER A 206 5.89 35.33 -11.18
C SER A 206 7.29 35.67 -11.71
N ARG A 207 8.00 34.71 -12.33
CA ARG A 207 9.29 34.95 -12.98
C ARG A 207 9.14 35.56 -14.37
N GLU A 208 8.09 35.18 -15.10
CA GLU A 208 7.78 35.73 -16.42
C GLU A 208 7.29 37.19 -16.35
N ASN A 209 6.63 37.59 -15.25
CA ASN A 209 6.20 38.99 -15.03
C ASN A 209 7.28 39.91 -14.44
N ALA A 210 8.44 39.38 -14.05
CA ALA A 210 9.56 40.12 -13.45
C ALA A 210 10.74 40.32 -14.42
N ALA A 211 10.62 39.83 -15.65
CA ALA A 211 11.56 40.02 -16.75
C ALA A 211 10.93 40.93 -17.82
#